data_AF-A0AAW9YTD0-F1
#
_entry.id   AF-A0AAW9YTD0-F1
#
_cell.length_a   1.000
_cell.length_b   1.000
_cell.length_c   1.000
_cell.angle_alpha   90.00
_cell.angle_beta   90.00
_cell.angle_gamma   90.00
#
_symmetry.space_group_name_H-M   'P 1'
#
loop_
_entity.id
_entity.type
_entity.pdbx_description
1 polymer ?
#
loop_
_entity_poly.entity_id
_entity_poly.type
_entity_poly.pdbx_seq_one_letter_code
_entity_poly.pdbx_strand_id
1 'polypeptide(L)'
;IKARCTRNEGRVRALEQMRRDRQQRRENVGKSDIKVAEVGKSSRKVIQANNIGFEYDGKFLFKDFSTEIQKGDKIAIIGQNGCGKTTLLNSLLG
;
A
#
# COMPACT_ATOMS: atom_id res chain seq x y z
N ILE A 1 -48.22 0.01 -21.08
CA ILE A 1 -47.11 -0.96 -20.87
C ILE A 1 -45.88 -0.20 -20.37
N LYS A 2 -45.66 -0.09 -19.05
CA LYS A 2 -44.44 0.53 -18.47
C LYS A 2 -44.11 -0.17 -17.14
N ALA A 3 -43.59 -1.39 -17.22
CA ALA A 3 -43.28 -2.22 -16.05
C ALA A 3 -41.83 -2.76 -16.06
N ARG A 4 -40.85 -1.98 -16.59
CA ARG A 4 -39.48 -2.49 -16.76
C ARG A 4 -38.33 -1.65 -16.19
N CYS A 5 -38.57 -0.61 -15.41
CA CYS A 5 -37.50 0.21 -14.84
C CYS A 5 -37.42 0.24 -13.30
N THR A 6 -38.17 -0.59 -12.57
CA THR A 6 -38.16 -0.59 -11.10
C THR A 6 -36.99 -1.36 -10.47
N ARG A 7 -36.24 -2.16 -11.24
CA ARG A 7 -35.18 -3.03 -10.69
C ARG A 7 -33.81 -2.35 -10.55
N ASN A 8 -33.53 -1.27 -11.29
CA ASN A 8 -32.21 -0.62 -11.28
C ASN A 8 -32.11 0.57 -10.32
N GLU A 9 -33.24 1.12 -9.86
CA GLU A 9 -33.24 2.26 -8.94
C GLU A 9 -32.67 1.90 -7.57
N GLY A 10 -32.88 0.67 -7.09
CA GLY A 10 -32.30 0.20 -5.83
C GLY A 10 -30.77 0.19 -5.83
N ARG A 11 -30.15 -0.22 -6.95
CA ARG A 11 -28.69 -0.18 -7.12
C ARG A 11 -28.17 1.25 -7.15
N VAL A 12 -28.85 2.15 -7.85
CA VAL A 12 -28.44 3.56 -7.93
C VAL A 12 -28.55 4.23 -6.56
N ARG A 13 -29.63 3.99 -5.81
CA ARG A 13 -29.78 4.52 -4.44
C ARG A 13 -28.72 3.99 -3.48
N ALA A 14 -28.39 2.69 -3.54
CA ALA A 14 -27.32 2.12 -2.74
C ALA A 14 -25.94 2.74 -3.08
N LEU A 15 -25.70 3.06 -4.35
CA LEU A 15 -24.46 3.66 -4.82
C LEU A 15 -24.35 5.14 -4.40
N GLU A 16 -25.45 5.87 -4.40
CA GLU A 16 -25.50 7.23 -3.84
C GLU A 16 -25.29 7.24 -2.32
N GLN A 17 -25.86 6.27 -1.61
CA GLN A 17 -25.71 6.17 -0.16
C GLN A 17 -24.25 5.87 0.22
N MET A 18 -23.58 4.93 -0.49
CA MET A 18 -22.13 4.71 -0.32
C MET A 18 -21.28 5.94 -0.64
N ARG A 19 -21.69 6.77 -1.62
CA ARG A 19 -20.99 8.01 -1.96
C ARG A 19 -21.11 9.06 -0.84
N ARG A 20 -22.31 9.20 -0.24
CA ARG A 20 -22.53 10.09 0.92
C ARG A 20 -21.76 9.63 2.15
N ASP A 21 -21.80 8.33 2.46
CA ASP A 21 -21.03 7.77 3.59
C ASP A 21 -19.52 7.98 3.41
N ARG A 22 -19.01 7.86 2.18
CA ARG A 22 -17.59 8.11 1.86
C ARG A 22 -17.23 9.60 1.96
N GLN A 23 -18.12 10.49 1.57
CA GLN A 23 -17.91 11.94 1.65
C GLN A 23 -17.89 12.41 3.12
N GLN A 24 -18.81 11.90 3.95
CA GLN A 24 -18.82 12.18 5.39
C GLN A 24 -17.62 11.58 6.13
N ARG A 25 -17.11 10.41 5.71
CA ARG A 25 -15.84 9.89 6.24
C ARG A 25 -14.65 10.79 5.88
N ARG A 26 -14.65 11.45 4.71
CA ARG A 26 -13.58 12.38 4.33
C ARG A 26 -13.62 13.69 5.12
N GLU A 27 -14.80 14.16 5.52
CA GLU A 27 -14.94 15.35 6.36
C GLU A 27 -14.53 15.09 7.83
N ASN A 28 -14.73 13.86 8.32
CA ASN A 28 -14.42 13.48 9.70
C ASN A 28 -13.05 12.79 9.92
N VAL A 29 -12.35 12.37 8.86
CA VAL A 29 -10.92 12.03 8.95
C VAL A 29 -10.17 13.35 8.94
N GLY A 30 -10.05 13.92 10.15
CA GLY A 30 -9.50 15.22 10.41
C GLY A 30 -8.17 15.48 9.70
N LYS A 31 -7.96 16.77 9.41
CA LYS A 31 -6.67 17.38 9.12
C LYS A 31 -5.57 16.73 9.97
N SER A 32 -4.87 15.74 9.44
CA SER A 32 -3.58 15.35 9.94
C SER A 32 -2.60 16.40 9.44
N ASP A 33 -2.46 17.47 10.21
CA ASP A 33 -1.36 18.41 10.05
C ASP A 33 -0.10 17.65 10.44
N ILE A 34 0.54 17.01 9.45
CA ILE A 34 1.82 16.33 9.66
C ILE A 34 2.86 17.44 9.81
N LYS A 35 2.95 18.02 11.00
CA LYS A 35 4.09 18.80 11.42
C LYS A 35 5.25 17.83 11.63
N VAL A 36 5.91 17.47 10.53
CA VAL A 36 7.25 16.89 10.57
C VAL A 36 8.15 18.00 11.09
N ALA A 37 8.34 18.03 12.41
CA ALA A 37 9.44 18.77 13.00
C ALA A 37 10.73 18.09 12.51
N GLU A 38 11.24 18.56 11.39
CA GLU A 38 12.66 18.41 11.12
C GLU A 38 13.39 19.18 12.21
N VAL A 39 14.29 18.50 12.92
CA VAL A 39 15.70 18.88 13.06
C VAL A 39 16.31 18.00 14.15
N GLY A 40 17.19 17.11 13.69
CA GLY A 40 18.02 16.25 14.50
C GLY A 40 18.86 15.39 13.59
N LYS A 41 19.93 15.98 13.04
CA LYS A 41 20.97 15.31 12.24
C LYS A 41 21.66 14.23 13.09
N SER A 42 20.99 13.09 13.34
CA SER A 42 21.54 11.93 14.07
C SER A 42 20.64 10.66 14.03
N SER A 43 19.72 10.50 13.06
CA SER A 43 18.67 9.46 13.16
C SER A 43 18.34 8.74 11.85
N ARG A 44 19.36 8.52 10.99
CA ARG A 44 19.25 7.86 9.69
C ARG A 44 19.03 6.34 9.88
N LYS A 45 17.82 5.94 10.27
CA LYS A 45 17.38 4.55 10.11
C LYS A 45 17.35 4.28 8.61
N VAL A 46 18.26 3.43 8.15
CA VAL A 46 18.40 3.01 6.77
C VAL A 46 18.23 1.50 6.74
N ILE A 47 17.41 0.98 5.84
CA ILE A 47 17.45 -0.43 5.48
C ILE A 47 18.40 -0.53 4.30
N GLN A 48 19.48 -1.28 4.46
CA GLN A 48 20.43 -1.55 3.39
C GLN A 48 20.41 -3.05 3.09
N ALA A 49 20.03 -3.40 1.88
CA ALA A 49 20.19 -4.75 1.34
C ALA A 49 21.31 -4.72 0.31
N ASN A 50 22.31 -5.59 0.49
CA ASN A 50 23.44 -5.71 -0.43
C ASN A 50 23.50 -7.14 -0.95
N ASN A 51 23.30 -7.29 -2.25
CA ASN A 51 23.39 -8.55 -3.00
C ASN A 51 22.62 -9.71 -2.38
N ILE A 52 21.38 -9.46 -1.94
CA ILE A 52 20.54 -10.47 -1.32
C ILE A 52 19.82 -11.32 -2.38
N GLY A 53 19.58 -12.57 -2.05
CA GLY A 53 18.79 -13.50 -2.84
C GLY A 53 17.97 -14.40 -1.94
N PHE A 54 16.82 -14.85 -2.44
CA PHE A 54 15.99 -15.82 -1.74
C PHE A 54 15.55 -16.93 -2.69
N GLU A 55 15.82 -18.15 -2.26
CA GLU A 55 15.45 -19.37 -2.97
C GLU A 55 14.33 -20.08 -2.21
N TYR A 56 13.32 -20.52 -2.96
CA TYR A 56 12.25 -21.36 -2.45
C TYR A 56 12.06 -22.53 -3.38
N ASP A 57 12.21 -23.75 -2.86
CA ASP A 57 11.96 -24.99 -3.60
C ASP A 57 12.72 -25.08 -4.93
N GLY A 58 14.03 -24.80 -4.90
CA GLY A 58 14.88 -24.85 -6.10
C GLY A 58 14.70 -23.66 -7.06
N LYS A 59 13.80 -22.72 -6.75
CA LYS A 59 13.52 -21.54 -7.58
C LYS A 59 13.89 -20.26 -6.85
N PHE A 60 14.72 -19.44 -7.50
CA PHE A 60 14.98 -18.08 -7.02
C PHE A 60 13.74 -17.21 -7.16
N LEU A 61 13.28 -16.61 -6.06
CA LEU A 61 12.26 -15.56 -6.07
C LEU A 61 12.87 -14.22 -6.47
N PHE A 62 14.08 -13.94 -6.00
CA PHE A 62 14.93 -12.83 -6.43
C PHE A 62 16.40 -13.18 -6.20
N LYS A 63 17.28 -12.56 -6.99
CA LYS A 63 18.73 -12.77 -6.95
C LYS A 63 19.45 -11.44 -7.14
N ASP A 64 20.58 -11.28 -6.48
CA ASP A 64 21.47 -10.10 -6.59
C ASP A 64 20.73 -8.76 -6.34
N PHE A 65 19.73 -8.78 -5.45
CA PHE A 65 18.95 -7.60 -5.12
C PHE A 65 19.71 -6.71 -4.14
N SER A 66 19.93 -5.46 -4.51
CA SER A 66 20.55 -4.45 -3.66
C SER A 66 19.69 -3.20 -3.62
N THR A 67 19.45 -2.66 -2.43
CA THR A 67 18.68 -1.41 -2.26
C THR A 67 19.05 -0.70 -0.97
N GLU A 68 18.95 0.62 -0.98
CA GLU A 68 19.09 1.48 0.19
C GLU A 68 17.79 2.25 0.39
N ILE A 69 17.15 2.08 1.54
CA ILE A 69 15.87 2.71 1.88
C ILE A 69 16.10 3.63 3.06
N GLN A 70 15.79 4.91 2.89
CA GLN A 70 15.99 5.94 3.88
C GLN A 70 14.68 6.28 4.60
N LYS A 71 14.80 6.81 5.82
CA LYS A 71 13.65 7.27 6.60
C LYS A 71 12.90 8.37 5.83
N GLY A 72 11.62 8.13 5.56
CA GLY A 72 10.75 9.05 4.81
C GLY A 72 10.41 8.54 3.42
N ASP A 73 11.14 7.54 2.91
CA ASP A 73 10.85 6.93 1.63
C ASP A 73 9.50 6.20 1.66
N LYS A 74 8.73 6.39 0.59
CA LYS A 74 7.48 5.67 0.35
C LYS A 74 7.73 4.67 -0.77
N ILE A 75 7.77 3.39 -0.43
CA ILE A 75 8.11 2.32 -1.37
C ILE A 75 6.89 1.45 -1.61
N ALA A 76 6.63 1.15 -2.88
CA ALA A 76 5.60 0.21 -3.30
C ALA A 76 6.26 -1.03 -3.93
N ILE A 77 5.89 -2.22 -3.44
CA ILE A 77 6.32 -3.50 -4.03
C ILE A 77 5.19 -4.01 -4.92
N ILE A 78 5.44 -4.09 -6.22
CA ILE A 78 4.44 -4.47 -7.24
C ILE A 78 4.89 -5.75 -7.92
N GLY A 79 3.95 -6.64 -8.19
CA GLY A 79 4.20 -7.91 -8.88
C GLY A 79 2.98 -8.81 -8.84
N GLN A 80 3.00 -9.91 -9.58
CA GLN A 80 1.92 -10.90 -9.57
C GLN A 80 1.79 -11.58 -8.20
N ASN A 81 0.64 -12.21 -7.92
CA ASN A 81 0.49 -12.99 -6.69
C ASN A 81 1.46 -14.17 -6.70
N GLY A 82 2.13 -14.43 -5.57
CA GLY A 82 3.12 -15.51 -5.45
C GLY A 82 4.54 -15.17 -5.93
N CYS A 83 4.83 -13.94 -6.40
CA CYS A 83 6.18 -13.59 -6.87
C CYS A 83 7.20 -13.28 -5.74
N GLY A 84 6.86 -13.55 -4.47
CA GLY A 84 7.78 -13.31 -3.35
C GLY A 84 7.75 -11.90 -2.76
N LYS A 85 6.69 -11.10 -2.95
CA LYS A 85 6.59 -9.73 -2.38
C LYS A 85 6.70 -9.71 -0.85
N THR A 86 5.93 -10.56 -0.18
CA THR A 86 5.98 -10.70 1.28
C THR A 86 7.33 -11.24 1.72
N THR A 87 7.90 -12.17 0.95
CA THR A 87 9.24 -12.70 1.20
C THR A 87 10.31 -11.62 1.13
N LEU A 88 10.27 -10.77 0.09
CA LEU A 88 11.18 -9.62 -0.06
C LEU A 88 11.03 -8.65 1.12
N LEU A 89 9.79 -8.37 1.52
CA LEU A 89 9.51 -7.48 2.65
C LEU A 89 10.05 -8.06 3.97
N ASN A 90 9.85 -9.35 4.21
CA ASN A 90 10.41 -10.05 5.38
C ASN A 90 11.95 -10.05 5.34
N SER A 91 12.57 -10.36 4.19
CA SER A 91 14.02 -10.33 4.03
C SER A 91 14.63 -8.95 4.28
N LEU A 92 13.87 -7.87 4.03
CA LEU A 92 14.31 -6.49 4.29
C LEU A 92 14.11 -6.05 5.75
N LEU A 93 13.15 -6.65 6.46
CA LEU A 93 12.85 -6.31 7.86
C LEU A 93 13.60 -7.19 8.87
N GLY A 94 14.07 -8.37 8.46
CA GLY A 94 14.65 -9.38 9.35
C GLY A 94 13.60 -10.34 9.86
#